data_AF-A0A2E1W5H4-F1
#
_entry.id   AF-A0A2E1W5H4-F1
#
_cell.length_a   1.000
_cell.length_b   1.000
_cell.length_c   1.000
_cell.angle_alpha   90.00
_cell.angle_beta   90.00
_cell.angle_gamma   90.00
#
_symmetry.space_group_name_H-M   'P 1'
#
loop_
_entity.id
_entity.type
_entity.pdbx_description
1 polymer ?
#
loop_
_entity_poly.entity_id
_entity_poly.type
_entity_poly.pdbx_seq_one_letter_code
_entity_poly.pdbx_strand_id
1 'polypeptide(L)'
;MKKHLLHGLVAGIIAGIIAVIYFMMYQKILFVDFNAVLNPYSIFGACTFSSILMAYVYWILDRLNKPKLRGLVNILIVFFSFLSVLAPISMNLPLDVEFPELFPGLAIPMHFFPALIFFGIQPFFFKPNTHEQ
;
A
#
# COMPACT_ATOMS: atom_id res chain seq x y z
N MET A 1 -17.06 5.24 11.34
CA MET A 1 -15.71 5.85 11.45
C MET A 1 -14.71 4.95 12.18
N LYS A 2 -14.86 4.70 13.49
CA LYS A 2 -13.89 3.95 14.31
C LYS A 2 -13.43 2.62 13.68
N LYS A 3 -14.38 1.84 13.17
CA LYS A 3 -14.11 0.53 12.55
C LYS A 3 -13.32 0.60 11.24
N HIS A 4 -13.60 1.59 10.38
CA HIS A 4 -12.84 1.79 9.13
C HIS A 4 -11.44 2.28 9.43
N LEU A 5 -11.30 3.26 10.33
CA LEU A 5 -9.98 3.77 10.71
C LEU A 5 -9.13 2.70 11.39
N LEU A 6 -9.73 1.86 12.25
CA LEU A 6 -9.02 0.73 12.85
C LEU A 6 -8.57 -0.28 11.78
N HIS A 7 -9.44 -0.61 10.83
CA HIS A 7 -9.09 -1.48 9.70
C HIS A 7 -7.92 -0.92 8.89
N GLY A 8 -7.99 0.36 8.50
CA GLY A 8 -6.93 1.03 7.74
C GLY A 8 -5.63 1.16 8.51
N LEU A 9 -5.69 1.42 9.82
CA LEU A 9 -4.50 1.49 10.68
C LEU A 9 -3.81 0.12 10.79
N VAL A 10 -4.57 -0.94 11.07
CA VAL A 10 -4.03 -2.30 11.18
C VAL A 10 -3.46 -2.76 9.82
N ALA A 11 -4.18 -2.49 8.72
CA ALA A 11 -3.69 -2.77 7.38
C ALA A 11 -2.39 -2.02 7.09
N GLY A 12 -2.33 -0.75 7.45
CA GLY A 12 -1.18 0.12 7.24
C GLY A 12 0.06 -0.33 7.99
N ILE A 13 -0.09 -0.70 9.28
CA ILE A 13 1.01 -1.22 10.09
C ILE A 13 1.53 -2.53 9.51
N ILE A 14 0.64 -3.47 9.16
CA ILE A 14 1.05 -4.76 8.58
C ILE A 14 1.75 -4.54 7.22
N ALA A 15 1.17 -3.74 6.33
CA ALA A 15 1.76 -3.42 5.04
C ALA A 15 3.13 -2.73 5.19
N GLY A 16 3.25 -1.79 6.12
CA GLY A 16 4.50 -1.09 6.40
C GLY A 16 5.60 -2.02 6.93
N ILE A 17 5.27 -2.92 7.86
CA ILE A 17 6.23 -3.92 8.38
C ILE A 17 6.70 -4.82 7.23
N ILE A 18 5.77 -5.35 6.42
CA ILE A 18 6.11 -6.21 5.28
C ILE A 18 6.99 -5.45 4.28
N ALA A 19 6.66 -4.20 3.97
CA ALA A 19 7.43 -3.36 3.05
C ALA A 19 8.86 -3.11 3.54
N VAL A 20 9.04 -2.83 4.84
CA VAL A 20 10.37 -2.63 5.44
C VAL A 20 11.16 -3.93 5.46
N ILE A 21 10.55 -5.06 5.81
CA ILE A 21 11.23 -6.37 5.77
C ILE A 21 11.67 -6.68 4.33
N TYR A 22 10.79 -6.46 3.35
CA TYR A 22 11.11 -6.66 1.94
C TYR A 22 12.29 -5.78 1.51
N PHE A 23 12.28 -4.48 1.87
CA PHE A 23 13.37 -3.55 1.61
C PHE A 23 14.71 -4.01 2.19
N MET A 24 14.73 -4.48 3.44
CA MET A 24 15.95 -4.98 4.09
C MET A 24 16.44 -6.28 3.45
N MET A 25 15.54 -7.22 3.15
CA MET A 25 15.90 -8.49 2.54
C MET A 25 16.42 -8.32 1.11
N TYR A 26 15.77 -7.47 0.31
CA TYR A 26 16.14 -7.22 -1.07
C TYR A 26 17.57 -6.68 -1.18
N GLN A 27 17.87 -5.62 -0.41
CA GLN A 27 19.22 -5.03 -0.35
C GLN A 27 20.27 -6.03 0.11
N LYS A 28 19.95 -6.84 1.14
CA LYS A 28 20.87 -7.85 1.66
C LYS A 28 21.18 -8.97 0.66
N ILE A 29 20.17 -9.45 -0.07
CA ILE A 29 20.32 -10.59 -1.00
C ILE A 29 21.05 -10.15 -2.27
N LEU A 30 20.79 -8.94 -2.76
CA LEU A 30 21.34 -8.42 -4.01
C LEU A 30 22.59 -7.56 -3.81
N PHE A 31 23.03 -7.37 -2.56
CA PHE A 31 24.20 -6.57 -2.21
C PHE A 31 24.14 -5.13 -2.76
N VAL A 32 22.95 -4.51 -2.67
CA VAL A 32 22.68 -3.13 -3.13
C VAL A 32 22.29 -2.22 -1.97
N ASP A 33 22.52 -0.92 -2.12
CA ASP A 33 22.14 0.11 -1.15
C ASP A 33 21.26 1.19 -1.81
N PHE A 34 20.01 1.26 -1.38
CA PHE A 34 19.02 2.25 -1.82
C PHE A 34 18.62 3.20 -0.68
N ASN A 35 19.34 3.23 0.45
CA ASN A 35 19.00 4.10 1.59
C ASN A 35 19.08 5.60 1.25
N ALA A 36 19.88 5.98 0.25
CA ALA A 36 19.93 7.35 -0.28
C ALA A 36 18.60 7.79 -0.93
N VAL A 37 17.76 6.84 -1.33
CA VAL A 37 16.52 7.08 -2.10
C VAL A 37 15.28 6.74 -1.26
N LEU A 38 15.32 5.61 -0.56
CA LEU A 38 14.24 5.10 0.27
C LEU A 38 14.70 4.92 1.72
N ASN A 39 13.99 5.56 2.63
CA ASN A 39 14.18 5.37 4.06
C ASN A 39 13.09 4.42 4.61
N PRO A 40 13.43 3.42 5.44
CA PRO A 40 12.47 2.55 6.12
C PRO A 40 11.31 3.28 6.80
N TYR A 41 11.57 4.44 7.43
CA TYR A 41 10.53 5.25 8.07
C TYR A 41 9.56 5.85 7.05
N SER A 42 10.07 6.32 5.91
CA SER A 42 9.24 6.84 4.81
C SER A 42 8.41 5.73 4.18
N ILE A 43 8.98 4.54 4.00
CA ILE A 43 8.28 3.34 3.52
C ILE A 43 7.11 2.99 4.43
N PHE A 44 7.38 2.86 5.73
CA PHE A 44 6.37 2.52 6.72
C PHE A 44 5.28 3.59 6.80
N GLY A 45 5.68 4.87 6.81
CA GLY A 45 4.79 6.02 6.83
C GLY A 45 3.88 6.06 5.60
N ALA A 46 4.43 5.85 4.40
CA ALA A 46 3.66 5.80 3.15
C ALA A 46 2.62 4.68 3.17
N CYS A 47 3.01 3.46 3.56
CA CYS A 47 2.07 2.33 3.64
C CYS A 47 0.93 2.58 4.63
N THR A 48 1.28 3.17 5.78
CA THR A 48 0.31 3.51 6.83
C THR A 48 -0.65 4.60 6.35
N PHE A 49 -0.12 5.67 5.76
CA PHE A 49 -0.90 6.79 5.23
C PHE A 49 -1.86 6.34 4.13
N SER A 50 -1.38 5.57 3.15
CA SER A 50 -2.21 5.03 2.07
C SER A 50 -3.36 4.17 2.61
N SER A 51 -3.10 3.33 3.60
CA SER A 51 -4.13 2.47 4.20
C SER A 51 -5.17 3.24 5.00
N ILE A 52 -4.76 4.28 5.72
CA ILE A 52 -5.68 5.21 6.40
C ILE A 52 -6.52 5.98 5.38
N LEU A 53 -5.91 6.44 4.28
CA LEU A 53 -6.62 7.15 3.21
C LEU A 53 -7.69 6.26 2.57
N MET A 54 -7.38 4.99 2.28
CA MET A 54 -8.37 4.02 1.78
C MET A 54 -9.52 3.80 2.78
N ALA A 55 -9.21 3.64 4.06
CA ALA A 55 -10.21 3.54 5.12
C ALA A 55 -11.11 4.79 5.20
N TYR A 56 -10.53 5.97 5.00
CA TYR A 56 -11.27 7.22 4.98
C TYR A 56 -12.24 7.30 3.80
N VAL A 57 -11.82 6.87 2.60
CA VAL A 57 -12.70 6.76 1.42
C VAL A 57 -13.86 5.80 1.67
N TYR A 58 -13.60 4.63 2.27
CA TYR A 58 -14.66 3.70 2.67
C TYR A 58 -15.64 4.31 3.67
N TRP A 59 -15.13 5.08 4.64
CA TRP A 59 -15.99 5.76 5.60
C TRP A 59 -16.87 6.84 4.95
N ILE A 60 -16.34 7.58 3.96
CA ILE A 60 -17.13 8.54 3.18
C ILE A 60 -18.25 7.83 2.42
N LEU A 61 -17.93 6.72 1.74
CA LEU A 61 -18.94 5.93 1.02
C LEU A 61 -20.12 5.50 1.91
N ASP A 62 -19.79 5.02 3.11
CA ASP A 62 -20.79 4.63 4.08
C ASP A 62 -21.59 5.83 4.58
N ARG A 63 -20.95 6.98 4.79
CA ARG A 63 -21.62 8.23 5.18
C ARG A 63 -22.57 8.75 4.09
N LEU A 64 -22.26 8.49 2.83
CA LEU A 64 -23.12 8.83 1.68
C LEU A 64 -24.22 7.80 1.42
N ASN A 65 -24.34 6.74 2.24
CA ASN A 65 -25.25 5.61 2.01
C ASN A 65 -25.08 4.97 0.61
N LYS A 66 -23.85 4.94 0.08
CA LYS A 66 -23.53 4.33 -1.21
C LYS A 66 -22.61 3.09 -1.07
N PRO A 67 -22.97 2.08 -0.24
CA PRO A 67 -22.11 0.90 -0.06
C PRO A 67 -21.97 0.07 -1.35
N LYS A 68 -22.91 0.17 -2.29
CA LYS A 68 -22.84 -0.47 -3.61
C LYS A 68 -21.65 0.00 -4.46
N LEU A 69 -21.12 1.20 -4.19
CA LEU A 69 -19.95 1.73 -4.90
C LEU A 69 -18.61 1.21 -4.36
N ARG A 70 -18.61 0.37 -3.31
CA ARG A 70 -17.37 -0.23 -2.78
C ARG A 70 -16.61 -1.00 -3.85
N GLY A 71 -17.28 -1.75 -4.72
CA GLY A 71 -16.64 -2.46 -5.83
C GLY A 71 -15.89 -1.50 -6.77
N LEU A 72 -16.52 -0.38 -7.15
CA LEU A 72 -15.88 0.65 -7.98
C LEU A 72 -14.69 1.30 -7.27
N VAL A 73 -14.81 1.60 -5.98
CA VAL A 73 -13.71 2.16 -5.20
C VAL A 73 -12.54 1.18 -5.10
N ASN A 74 -12.78 -0.12 -5.00
CA ASN A 74 -11.71 -1.12 -4.99
C ASN A 74 -10.96 -1.15 -6.33
N ILE A 75 -11.69 -1.10 -7.44
CA ILE A 75 -11.09 -0.98 -8.77
C ILE A 75 -10.24 0.28 -8.86
N LEU A 76 -10.74 1.43 -8.38
CA LEU A 76 -9.98 2.67 -8.36
C LEU A 76 -8.73 2.58 -7.49
N ILE A 77 -8.81 1.97 -6.31
CA ILE A 77 -7.65 1.76 -5.42
C ILE A 77 -6.58 0.91 -6.12
N VAL A 78 -6.96 -0.21 -6.73
CA VAL A 78 -6.03 -1.06 -7.47
C VAL A 78 -5.42 -0.30 -8.65
N PHE A 79 -6.25 0.45 -9.39
CA PHE A 79 -5.80 1.29 -10.49
C PHE A 79 -4.80 2.36 -10.04
N PHE A 80 -5.06 3.07 -8.93
CA PHE A 80 -4.12 4.05 -8.39
C PHE A 80 -2.85 3.42 -7.82
N SER A 81 -2.95 2.23 -7.22
CA SER A 81 -1.77 1.46 -6.80
C SER A 81 -0.90 1.10 -8.01
N PHE A 82 -1.52 0.67 -9.11
CA PHE A 82 -0.81 0.41 -10.37
C PHE A 82 -0.23 1.69 -10.99
N LEU A 83 -0.98 2.81 -11.00
CA LEU A 83 -0.44 4.09 -11.47
C LEU A 83 0.74 4.57 -10.63
N SER A 84 0.75 4.29 -9.33
CA SER A 84 1.84 4.71 -8.44
C SER A 84 3.17 4.03 -8.77
N VAL A 85 3.15 2.90 -9.46
CA VAL A 85 4.35 2.20 -10.00
C VAL A 85 5.05 3.00 -11.11
N LEU A 86 4.35 3.92 -11.78
CA LEU A 86 5.00 4.80 -12.75
C LEU A 86 6.09 5.68 -12.11
N ALA A 87 5.93 6.04 -10.83
CA ALA A 87 6.91 6.86 -10.11
C ALA A 87 8.30 6.18 -10.04
N PRO A 88 8.45 4.96 -9.47
CA PRO A 88 9.75 4.30 -9.44
C PRO A 88 10.30 3.91 -10.82
N ILE A 89 9.45 3.71 -11.83
CA ILE A 89 9.90 3.43 -13.21
C ILE A 89 10.54 4.66 -13.87
N SER A 90 10.02 5.85 -13.56
CA SER A 90 10.43 7.12 -14.19
C SER A 90 11.48 7.90 -13.40
N MET A 91 11.88 7.40 -12.23
CA MET A 91 12.80 8.11 -11.34
C MET A 91 14.25 7.99 -11.83
N ASN A 92 14.92 9.14 -12.00
CA ASN A 92 16.37 9.16 -12.19
C ASN A 92 17.05 9.09 -10.83
N LEU A 93 17.89 8.06 -10.64
CA LEU A 93 18.59 7.85 -9.39
C LEU A 93 19.91 8.63 -9.32
N PRO A 94 20.39 8.96 -8.12
CA PRO A 94 21.70 9.56 -7.91
C PRO A 94 22.84 8.72 -8.54
N LEU A 95 23.91 9.38 -9.01
CA LEU A 95 25.02 8.74 -9.71
C LEU A 95 25.87 7.82 -8.81
N ASP A 96 25.73 7.95 -7.50
CA ASP A 96 26.38 7.15 -6.47
C ASP A 96 25.64 5.85 -6.13
N VAL A 97 24.45 5.63 -6.69
CA VAL A 97 23.70 4.37 -6.52
C VAL A 97 24.27 3.31 -7.45
N GLU A 98 24.80 2.23 -6.88
CA GLU A 98 25.23 1.05 -7.64
C GLU A 98 24.01 0.23 -8.11
N PHE A 99 24.04 -0.19 -9.38
CA PHE A 99 22.97 -0.98 -10.03
C PHE A 99 21.55 -0.34 -9.94
N PRO A 100 21.37 0.89 -10.43
CA PRO A 100 20.09 1.62 -10.38
C PRO A 100 18.94 0.87 -11.07
N GLU A 101 19.23 0.01 -12.03
CA GLU A 101 18.26 -0.84 -12.72
C GLU A 101 17.54 -1.85 -11.82
N LEU A 102 18.06 -2.14 -10.64
CA LEU A 102 17.43 -3.04 -9.66
C LEU A 102 16.38 -2.31 -8.80
N PHE A 103 16.38 -0.98 -8.77
CA PHE A 103 15.46 -0.20 -7.96
C PHE A 103 13.98 -0.44 -8.27
N PRO A 104 13.53 -0.51 -9.55
CA PRO A 104 12.14 -0.84 -9.84
C PRO A 104 11.74 -2.22 -9.29
N GLY A 105 12.65 -3.21 -9.29
CA GLY A 105 12.39 -4.54 -8.71
C GLY A 105 12.12 -4.49 -7.19
N LEU A 106 12.69 -3.50 -6.50
CA LEU A 106 12.41 -3.21 -5.10
C LEU A 106 11.13 -2.39 -4.92
N ALA A 107 11.01 -1.25 -5.60
CA ALA A 107 9.96 -0.29 -5.31
C ALA A 107 8.58 -0.78 -5.76
N ILE A 108 8.48 -1.44 -6.93
CA ILE A 108 7.19 -1.82 -7.53
C ILE A 108 6.35 -2.70 -6.60
N PRO A 109 6.85 -3.82 -6.03
CA PRO A 109 6.07 -4.62 -5.09
C PRO A 109 5.53 -3.84 -3.89
N MET A 110 6.32 -2.88 -3.38
CA MET A 110 5.96 -2.10 -2.19
C MET A 110 4.74 -1.19 -2.41
N HIS A 111 4.52 -0.74 -3.66
CA HIS A 111 3.34 0.05 -4.03
C HIS A 111 2.02 -0.75 -3.98
N PHE A 112 2.10 -2.08 -4.07
CA PHE A 112 0.93 -2.96 -4.00
C PHE A 112 0.59 -3.41 -2.58
N PHE A 113 1.56 -3.46 -1.66
CA PHE A 113 1.35 -3.97 -0.31
C PHE A 113 0.20 -3.29 0.45
N PRO A 114 0.02 -1.95 0.43
CA PRO A 114 -1.09 -1.32 1.13
C PRO A 114 -2.44 -1.85 0.64
N ALA A 115 -2.67 -1.90 -0.68
CA ALA A 115 -3.92 -2.37 -1.25
C ALA A 115 -4.16 -3.85 -0.98
N LEU A 116 -3.13 -4.69 -1.19
CA LEU A 116 -3.20 -6.14 -0.96
C LEU A 116 -3.57 -6.47 0.49
N ILE A 117 -2.87 -5.86 1.45
CA ILE A 117 -3.13 -6.09 2.88
C ILE A 117 -4.48 -5.52 3.28
N PHE A 118 -4.83 -4.31 2.82
CA PHE A 118 -6.12 -3.68 3.12
C PHE A 118 -7.29 -4.57 2.67
N PHE A 119 -7.27 -5.08 1.43
CA PHE A 119 -8.31 -6.00 0.98
C PHE A 119 -8.24 -7.36 1.66
N GLY A 120 -7.03 -7.90 1.85
CA GLY A 120 -6.82 -9.22 2.44
C GLY A 120 -7.34 -9.32 3.87
N ILE A 121 -7.20 -8.26 4.67
CA ILE A 121 -7.68 -8.27 6.06
C ILE A 121 -9.12 -7.74 6.21
N GLN A 122 -9.74 -7.24 5.15
CA GLN A 122 -11.09 -6.68 5.18
C GLN A 122 -12.13 -7.61 5.85
N PRO A 123 -12.14 -8.93 5.60
CA PRO A 123 -13.11 -9.85 6.22
C PRO A 123 -13.06 -9.92 7.75
N PHE A 124 -11.90 -9.66 8.37
CA PHE A 124 -11.75 -9.66 9.83
C PHE A 124 -12.42 -8.45 10.48
N PHE A 125 -12.61 -7.38 9.70
CA PHE A 125 -13.28 -6.18 10.18
C PHE A 125 -14.75 -6.21 9.76
N PHE A 126 -15.06 -6.44 8.48
CA PHE A 126 -16.42 -6.31 7.96
C PHE A 126 -17.01 -7.68 7.65
N LYS A 127 -18.21 -7.96 8.20
CA LYS A 127 -18.97 -9.13 7.80
C LYS A 127 -19.41 -8.96 6.34
N PRO A 128 -19.38 -10.02 5.52
CA PRO A 128 -20.07 -9.99 4.24
C PRO A 128 -21.56 -9.71 4.49
N ASN A 129 -22.15 -8.80 3.71
CA ASN A 129 -23.59 -8.53 3.80
C ASN A 129 -24.34 -9.75 3.26
N THR A 130 -24.80 -10.63 4.14
CA THR A 130 -25.54 -11.85 3.81
C THR A 130 -27.01 -11.60 3.44
N HIS A 131 -27.31 -10.50 2.75
CA HIS A 131 -28.69 -10.12 2.37
C HIS A 131 -28.93 -10.07 0.85
N GLU A 132 -28.18 -10.85 0.09
CA GLU A 132 -28.48 -11.14 -1.32
C GLU A 132 -28.59 -12.66 -1.55
N GLN A 133 -29.56 -13.27 -0.85
CA GLN A 133 -30.24 -14.49 -1.30
C GLN A 133 -31.73 -14.19 -1.42
#